data_AF-A0A3S0Y1Z4-F1
#
_entry.id   AF-A0A3S0Y1Z4-F1
#
_cell.length_a   1.000
_cell.length_b   1.000
_cell.length_c   1.000
_cell.angle_alpha   90.00
_cell.angle_beta   90.00
_cell.angle_gamma   90.00
#
_symmetry.space_group_name_H-M   'P 1'
#
loop_
_entity.id
_entity.type
_entity.pdbx_description
1 polymer ?
#
loop_
_entity_poly.entity_id
_entity_poly.type
_entity_poly.pdbx_seq_one_letter_code
_entity_poly.pdbx_strand_id
1 'polypeptide(L)'
;MTDQTPATPKATEQERHTMQIDNMRYFKAPEVVDLGVSEAKLEAQIERERAAYMVRRSKLESASSRLNKLRKTLTALNEQSEASDKAWRLDFVKGFGEQSKSVREQLKQKGKWSVEAEQTQEMIAMLEPQLEWLQMHTHAARKVLQKTVTLWCELSSHNALINSLKELSTTDGIAALSAEVPTLFKRIKEDTYNDDLFMVGLGFDVSFKRGSAIASQLSREDTIQVNHEIRDRQYSALGELVASILPKVRKVVTPTAQLPERLSCEADANEYPSTFGFSRRLKELEALMEYVPNLEDLDAA
;
A
#
# COMPACT_ATOMS: atom_id res chain seq x y z
N MET A 1 -59.42 -47.77 22.45
CA MET A 1 -59.59 -46.35 22.07
C MET A 1 -58.41 -45.61 22.64
N THR A 2 -57.41 -45.39 21.81
CA THR A 2 -56.18 -44.67 22.13
C THR A 2 -55.85 -43.90 20.87
N ASP A 3 -56.26 -42.63 20.87
CA ASP A 3 -56.06 -41.70 19.76
C ASP A 3 -54.58 -41.32 19.66
N GLN A 4 -54.01 -41.52 18.48
CA GLN A 4 -52.70 -41.04 18.09
C GLN A 4 -52.84 -39.62 17.52
N THR A 5 -52.26 -38.66 18.22
CA THR A 5 -52.09 -37.28 17.75
C THR A 5 -51.05 -37.23 16.62
N PRO A 6 -51.33 -36.62 15.46
CA PRO A 6 -50.33 -36.47 14.41
C PRO A 6 -49.37 -35.32 14.71
N ALA A 7 -48.08 -35.58 14.52
CA ALA A 7 -47.01 -34.60 14.66
C ALA A 7 -47.03 -33.60 13.49
N THR A 8 -47.21 -32.32 13.82
CA THR A 8 -47.03 -31.20 12.89
C THR A 8 -45.53 -30.94 12.69
N PRO A 9 -44.99 -30.94 11.45
CA PRO A 9 -43.60 -30.56 11.22
C PRO A 9 -43.45 -29.04 11.37
N LYS A 10 -42.55 -28.62 12.27
CA LYS A 10 -42.14 -27.22 12.43
C LYS A 10 -41.49 -26.74 11.13
N ALA A 11 -42.09 -25.72 10.52
CA ALA A 11 -41.47 -24.96 9.45
C ALA A 11 -40.22 -24.26 9.99
N THR A 12 -39.06 -24.60 9.44
CA THR A 12 -37.80 -23.93 9.72
C THR A 12 -37.87 -22.51 9.13
N GLU A 13 -37.89 -21.50 10.00
CA GLU A 13 -37.69 -20.10 9.62
C GLU A 13 -36.35 -19.97 8.89
N GLN A 14 -36.41 -19.75 7.58
CA GLN A 14 -35.27 -19.27 6.80
C GLN A 14 -35.03 -17.81 7.17
N GLU A 15 -34.09 -17.55 8.07
CA GLU A 15 -33.54 -16.23 8.30
C GLU A 15 -32.91 -15.70 6.99
N ARG A 16 -33.69 -14.91 6.27
CA ARG A 16 -33.24 -14.14 5.09
C ARG A 16 -32.35 -13.01 5.55
N HIS A 17 -31.09 -13.32 5.83
CA HIS A 17 -30.07 -12.28 5.93
C HIS A 17 -29.73 -11.80 4.52
N THR A 18 -30.39 -10.72 4.09
CA THR A 18 -30.08 -9.97 2.87
C THR A 18 -28.65 -9.46 2.90
N MET A 19 -27.94 -9.51 1.75
CA MET A 19 -26.68 -8.80 1.60
C MET A 19 -26.99 -7.29 1.72
N GLN A 20 -26.24 -6.55 2.53
CA GLN A 20 -26.40 -5.09 2.56
C GLN A 20 -25.97 -4.56 1.20
N ILE A 21 -26.94 -4.05 0.43
CA ILE A 21 -26.72 -3.38 -0.84
C ILE A 21 -26.47 -1.92 -0.49
N ASP A 22 -25.21 -1.52 -0.41
CA ASP A 22 -24.88 -0.10 -0.44
C ASP A 22 -25.09 0.39 -1.87
N ASN A 23 -25.74 1.55 -2.05
CA ASN A 23 -26.00 2.17 -3.37
C ASN A 23 -24.73 2.11 -4.23
N MET A 24 -24.75 1.28 -5.28
CA MET A 24 -23.59 1.03 -6.13
C MET A 24 -23.31 2.27 -6.97
N ARG A 25 -22.42 3.17 -6.54
CA ARG A 25 -21.90 4.23 -7.41
C ARG A 25 -20.95 3.60 -8.43
N TYR A 26 -21.20 3.86 -9.71
CA TYR A 26 -20.51 3.32 -10.89
C TYR A 26 -19.04 2.88 -10.67
N PHE A 27 -18.74 1.63 -11.03
CA PHE A 27 -17.37 1.09 -11.05
C PHE A 27 -16.69 1.45 -12.38
N LYS A 28 -15.71 2.34 -12.34
CA LYS A 28 -14.78 2.55 -13.47
C LYS A 28 -13.82 1.37 -13.56
N ALA A 29 -13.54 0.91 -14.76
CA ALA A 29 -12.50 -0.09 -14.98
C ALA A 29 -11.18 0.41 -14.36
N PRO A 30 -10.37 -0.47 -13.74
CA PRO A 30 -9.06 -0.08 -13.22
C PRO A 30 -8.20 0.54 -14.33
N GLU A 31 -7.47 1.62 -14.03
CA GLU A 31 -6.63 2.34 -15.01
C GLU A 31 -5.62 1.41 -15.72
N VAL A 32 -5.16 0.35 -15.03
CA VAL A 32 -4.25 -0.66 -15.58
C VAL A 32 -4.81 -1.39 -16.81
N VAL A 33 -6.14 -1.50 -16.91
CA VAL A 33 -6.82 -2.09 -18.08
C VAL A 33 -6.69 -1.17 -19.29
N ASP A 34 -6.89 0.14 -19.11
CA ASP A 34 -6.79 1.12 -20.19
C ASP A 34 -5.35 1.26 -20.71
N LEU A 35 -4.35 1.04 -19.85
CA LEU A 35 -2.93 1.05 -20.21
C LEU A 35 -2.49 -0.18 -21.04
N GLY A 36 -3.34 -1.20 -21.20
CA GLY A 36 -3.03 -2.38 -22.01
C GLY A 36 -1.86 -3.23 -21.48
N VAL A 37 -1.57 -3.13 -20.18
CA VAL A 37 -0.53 -3.93 -19.53
C VAL A 37 -1.08 -5.33 -19.25
N SER A 38 -0.31 -6.39 -19.56
CA SER A 38 -0.71 -7.77 -19.28
C SER A 38 -0.30 -8.21 -17.88
N GLU A 39 -1.02 -9.19 -17.32
CA GLU A 39 -0.70 -9.81 -16.04
C GLU A 39 0.74 -10.33 -16.01
N ALA A 40 1.17 -11.04 -17.06
CA ALA A 40 2.53 -11.58 -17.17
C ALA A 40 3.62 -10.48 -17.12
N LYS A 41 3.34 -9.29 -17.67
CA LYS A 41 4.28 -8.15 -17.58
C LYS A 41 4.37 -7.63 -16.14
N LEU A 42 3.24 -7.52 -15.45
CA LEU A 42 3.19 -7.11 -14.06
C LEU A 42 3.83 -8.14 -13.13
N GLU A 43 3.65 -9.44 -13.37
CA GLU A 43 4.33 -10.51 -12.62
C GLU A 43 5.86 -10.42 -12.78
N ALA A 44 6.34 -10.29 -14.02
CA ALA A 44 7.77 -10.10 -14.27
C ALA A 44 8.33 -8.83 -13.60
N GLN A 45 7.52 -7.77 -13.55
CA GLN A 45 7.87 -6.54 -12.86
C GLN A 45 7.89 -6.71 -11.33
N ILE A 46 6.91 -7.41 -10.76
CA ILE A 46 6.86 -7.75 -9.32
C ILE A 46 8.11 -8.53 -8.93
N GLU A 47 8.53 -9.53 -9.72
CA GLU A 47 9.73 -10.31 -9.40
C GLU A 47 11.00 -9.46 -9.45
N ARG A 48 11.12 -8.55 -10.44
CA ARG A 48 12.25 -7.62 -10.51
C ARG A 48 12.29 -6.67 -9.31
N GLU A 49 11.15 -6.07 -8.97
CA GLU A 49 11.03 -5.13 -7.86
C GLU A 49 11.22 -5.81 -6.50
N ARG A 50 10.74 -7.06 -6.38
CA ARG A 50 10.97 -7.92 -5.21
C ARG A 50 12.45 -8.23 -5.05
N ALA A 51 13.15 -8.59 -6.13
CA ALA A 51 14.59 -8.83 -6.10
C ALA A 51 15.36 -7.59 -5.64
N ALA A 52 15.10 -6.42 -6.25
CA ALA A 52 15.74 -5.16 -5.86
C ALA A 52 15.46 -4.80 -4.40
N TYR A 53 14.20 -4.92 -3.95
CA TYR A 53 13.84 -4.68 -2.56
C TYR A 53 14.58 -5.62 -1.60
N MET A 54 14.69 -6.92 -1.91
CA MET A 54 15.36 -7.90 -1.07
C MET A 54 16.87 -7.65 -0.96
N VAL A 55 17.53 -7.25 -2.05
CA VAL A 55 18.96 -6.90 -2.04
C VAL A 55 19.20 -5.68 -1.15
N ARG A 56 18.43 -4.60 -1.33
CA ARG A 56 18.51 -3.39 -0.53
C ARG A 56 18.22 -3.66 0.96
N ARG A 57 17.18 -4.44 1.24
CA ARG A 57 16.80 -4.89 2.59
C ARG A 57 17.92 -5.64 3.30
N SER A 58 18.56 -6.58 2.61
CA SER A 58 19.71 -7.34 3.16
C SER A 58 20.90 -6.42 3.47
N LYS A 59 21.22 -5.50 2.57
CA LYS A 59 22.29 -4.50 2.79
C LYS A 59 21.96 -3.58 3.97
N LEU A 60 20.70 -3.17 4.09
CA LEU A 60 20.23 -2.33 5.20
C LEU A 60 20.37 -3.03 6.55
N GLU A 61 19.97 -4.30 6.62
CA GLU A 61 20.10 -5.10 7.83
C GLU A 61 21.57 -5.26 8.25
N SER A 62 22.44 -5.58 7.30
CA SER A 62 23.88 -5.70 7.53
C SER A 62 24.52 -4.38 8.01
N ALA A 63 24.21 -3.28 7.34
CA ALA A 63 24.71 -1.95 7.69
C ALA A 63 24.21 -1.50 9.07
N SER A 64 22.92 -1.71 9.37
CA SER A 64 22.32 -1.40 10.67
C SER A 64 22.97 -2.22 11.80
N SER A 65 23.18 -3.52 11.58
CA SER A 65 23.88 -4.39 12.53
C SER A 65 25.30 -3.93 12.79
N ARG A 66 26.05 -3.52 11.75
CA ARG A 66 27.42 -3.03 11.88
C ARG A 66 27.49 -1.69 12.62
N LEU A 67 26.58 -0.78 12.33
CA LEU A 67 26.49 0.51 13.01
C LEU A 67 26.15 0.34 14.50
N ASN A 68 25.23 -0.58 14.83
CA ASN A 68 24.92 -0.95 16.21
C ASN A 68 26.12 -1.56 16.94
N LYS A 69 26.94 -2.38 16.26
CA LYS A 69 28.19 -2.90 16.84
C LYS A 69 29.18 -1.78 17.14
N LEU A 70 29.39 -0.84 16.21
CA LEU A 70 30.28 0.30 16.43
C LEU A 70 29.82 1.17 17.61
N ARG A 71 28.51 1.47 17.70
CA ARG A 71 27.95 2.23 18.84
C ARG A 71 28.19 1.53 20.17
N LYS A 72 28.04 0.19 20.23
CA LYS A 72 28.35 -0.60 21.43
C LYS A 72 29.84 -0.55 21.76
N THR A 73 30.72 -0.68 20.76
CA THR A 73 32.17 -0.57 20.94
C THR A 73 32.57 0.82 21.46
N LEU A 74 32.02 1.90 20.89
CA LEU A 74 32.27 3.26 21.35
C LEU A 74 31.86 3.45 22.81
N THR A 75 30.68 2.94 23.18
CA THR A 75 30.20 2.98 24.57
C THR A 75 31.17 2.26 25.51
N ALA A 76 31.60 1.05 25.14
CA ALA A 76 32.54 0.27 25.94
C ALA A 76 33.93 0.94 26.06
N LEU A 77 34.44 1.56 24.99
CA LEU A 77 35.71 2.30 25.01
C LEU A 77 35.62 3.54 25.93
N ASN A 78 34.50 4.26 25.89
CA ASN A 78 34.26 5.40 26.77
C ASN A 78 34.19 4.98 28.24
N GLU A 79 33.46 3.91 28.55
CA GLU A 79 33.38 3.36 29.91
C GLU A 79 34.75 2.90 30.43
N GLN A 80 35.55 2.23 29.59
CA GLN A 80 36.92 1.83 29.93
C GLN A 80 37.84 3.03 30.16
N SER A 81 37.77 4.04 29.29
CA SER A 81 38.51 5.29 29.42
C SER A 81 38.20 6.00 30.74
N GLU A 82 36.92 6.15 31.10
CA GLU A 82 36.51 6.74 32.38
C GLU A 82 36.97 5.93 33.60
N ALA A 83 36.87 4.61 33.54
CA ALA A 83 37.29 3.74 34.63
C ALA A 83 38.81 3.84 34.86
N SER A 84 39.61 3.80 33.80
CA SER A 84 41.06 4.02 33.91
C SER A 84 41.38 5.43 34.36
N ASP A 85 40.63 6.44 33.89
CA ASP A 85 40.81 7.83 34.28
C ASP A 85 40.60 8.07 35.79
N LYS A 86 39.65 7.36 36.40
CA LYS A 86 39.44 7.35 37.85
C LYS A 86 40.55 6.56 38.56
N ALA A 87 40.95 5.41 38.02
CA ALA A 87 41.96 4.54 38.63
C ALA A 87 43.33 5.21 38.71
N TRP A 88 43.84 5.81 37.64
CA TRP A 88 45.20 6.37 37.64
C TRP A 88 45.30 7.60 38.51
N ARG A 89 44.25 8.43 38.58
CA ARG A 89 44.21 9.57 39.50
C ARG A 89 44.25 9.11 40.95
N LEU A 90 43.50 8.06 41.29
CA LEU A 90 43.50 7.49 42.62
C LEU A 90 44.88 6.93 42.98
N ASP A 91 45.51 6.16 42.09
CA ASP A 91 46.84 5.59 42.29
C ASP A 91 47.92 6.68 42.39
N PHE A 92 47.81 7.74 41.60
CA PHE A 92 48.74 8.89 41.64
C PHE A 92 48.62 9.67 42.95
N VAL A 93 47.39 9.92 43.42
CA VAL A 93 47.16 10.59 44.71
C VAL A 93 47.62 9.71 45.88
N LYS A 94 47.31 8.41 45.86
CA LYS A 94 47.78 7.44 46.88
C LYS A 94 49.29 7.31 46.91
N GLY A 95 49.94 7.38 45.74
CA GLY A 95 51.39 7.40 45.60
C GLY A 95 52.02 8.78 45.85
N PHE A 96 51.28 9.76 46.40
CA PHE A 96 51.76 11.11 46.69
C PHE A 96 52.44 11.80 45.50
N GLY A 97 51.93 11.58 44.28
CA GLY A 97 52.45 12.17 43.05
C GLY A 97 53.52 11.34 42.34
N GLU A 98 53.84 10.14 42.82
CA GLU A 98 54.75 9.24 42.12
C GLU A 98 54.11 8.64 40.86
N GLN A 99 54.81 8.74 39.73
CA GLN A 99 54.44 8.06 38.48
C GLN A 99 54.87 6.59 38.52
N SER A 100 54.21 5.82 39.38
CA SER A 100 54.42 4.39 39.49
C SER A 100 54.19 3.68 38.15
N LYS A 101 54.70 2.45 38.02
CA LYS A 101 54.50 1.63 36.81
C LYS A 101 53.00 1.44 36.50
N SER A 102 52.17 1.33 37.53
CA SER A 102 50.70 1.23 37.40
C SER A 102 50.10 2.48 36.76
N VAL A 103 50.43 3.67 37.29
CA VAL A 103 49.94 4.97 36.77
C VAL A 103 50.35 5.18 35.31
N ARG A 104 51.60 4.87 34.97
CA ARG A 104 52.09 5.00 33.58
C ARG A 104 51.38 4.05 32.61
N GLU A 105 51.13 2.81 33.02
CA GLU A 105 50.42 1.85 32.18
C GLU A 105 48.95 2.27 31.99
N GLN A 106 48.25 2.70 33.05
CA GLN A 106 46.87 3.16 32.96
C GLN A 106 46.72 4.42 32.09
N LEU A 107 47.65 5.38 32.18
CA LEU A 107 47.71 6.55 31.28
C LEU A 107 47.93 6.13 29.82
N LYS A 108 48.79 5.15 29.55
CA LYS A 108 49.02 4.61 28.21
C LYS A 108 47.77 3.93 27.65
N GLN A 109 47.09 3.12 28.46
CA GLN A 109 45.85 2.45 28.05
C GLN A 109 44.72 3.46 27.79
N LYS A 110 44.59 4.48 28.65
CA LYS A 110 43.66 5.61 28.42
C LYS A 110 43.93 6.29 27.07
N GLY A 111 45.20 6.58 26.76
CA GLY A 111 45.58 7.17 25.47
C GLY A 111 45.16 6.30 24.28
N LYS A 112 45.37 4.98 24.35
CA LYS A 112 44.93 4.05 23.30
C LYS A 112 43.42 4.04 23.12
N TRP A 113 42.65 3.90 24.21
CA TRP A 113 41.20 3.86 24.13
C TRP A 113 40.60 5.18 23.65
N SER A 114 41.21 6.32 23.98
CA SER A 114 40.78 7.63 23.46
C SER A 114 40.92 7.70 21.94
N VAL A 115 42.07 7.28 21.40
CA VAL A 115 42.29 7.27 19.94
C VAL A 115 41.35 6.28 19.25
N GLU A 116 41.16 5.08 19.82
CA GLU A 116 40.22 4.09 19.27
C GLU A 116 38.77 4.58 19.32
N ALA A 117 38.38 5.34 20.36
CA ALA A 117 37.05 5.92 20.50
C ALA A 117 36.82 7.02 19.44
N GLU A 118 37.81 7.91 19.23
CA GLU A 118 37.77 8.94 18.19
C GLU A 118 37.62 8.31 16.80
N GLN A 119 38.44 7.31 16.47
CA GLN A 119 38.33 6.57 15.20
C GLN A 119 36.97 5.89 15.05
N THR A 120 36.46 5.25 16.11
CA THR A 120 35.14 4.60 16.07
C THR A 120 34.02 5.62 15.87
N GLN A 121 34.14 6.81 16.46
CA GLN A 121 33.19 7.89 16.29
C GLN A 121 33.19 8.45 14.86
N GLU A 122 34.36 8.61 14.25
CA GLU A 122 34.49 8.97 12.83
C GLU A 122 33.86 7.90 11.93
N MET A 123 34.11 6.62 12.19
CA MET A 123 33.48 5.52 11.46
C MET A 123 31.95 5.53 11.55
N ILE A 124 31.40 5.85 12.73
CA ILE A 124 29.95 6.01 12.91
C ILE A 124 29.45 7.20 12.10
N ALA A 125 30.09 8.35 12.19
CA ALA A 125 29.70 9.57 11.48
C ALA A 125 29.70 9.38 9.95
N MET A 126 30.62 8.58 9.41
CA MET A 126 30.65 8.22 7.98
C MET A 126 29.51 7.27 7.59
N LEU A 127 29.12 6.34 8.47
CA LEU A 127 28.10 5.32 8.18
C LEU A 127 26.66 5.79 8.42
N GLU A 128 26.43 6.75 9.30
CA GLU A 128 25.07 7.25 9.62
C GLU A 128 24.33 7.79 8.39
N PRO A 129 24.91 8.70 7.58
CA PRO A 129 24.27 9.19 6.37
C PRO A 129 24.03 8.07 5.34
N GLN A 130 24.97 7.13 5.22
CA GLN A 130 24.85 5.99 4.30
C GLN A 130 23.72 5.05 4.70
N LEU A 131 23.53 4.83 6.01
CA LEU A 131 22.45 4.01 6.53
C LEU A 131 21.09 4.66 6.24
N GLU A 132 20.95 5.96 6.52
CA GLU A 132 19.70 6.69 6.25
C GLU A 132 19.39 6.72 4.75
N TRP A 133 20.39 6.95 3.91
CA TRP A 133 20.25 6.89 2.46
C TRP A 133 19.73 5.52 1.99
N LEU A 134 20.28 4.44 2.55
CA LEU A 134 19.86 3.08 2.23
C LEU A 134 18.45 2.76 2.76
N GLN A 135 18.07 3.30 3.94
CA GLN A 135 16.70 3.21 4.47
C GLN A 135 15.71 3.87 3.53
N MET A 136 16.02 5.08 3.04
CA MET A 136 15.18 5.81 2.09
C MET A 136 14.97 5.03 0.79
N HIS A 137 16.05 4.48 0.21
CA HIS A 137 15.95 3.70 -1.03
C HIS A 137 15.28 2.34 -0.86
N THR A 138 15.40 1.72 0.31
CA THR A 138 14.67 0.49 0.66
C THR A 138 13.17 0.78 0.78
N HIS A 139 12.79 1.89 1.42
CA HIS A 139 11.40 2.35 1.51
C HIS A 139 10.80 2.66 0.13
N ALA A 140 11.54 3.36 -0.72
CA ALA A 140 11.11 3.65 -2.09
C ALA A 140 10.87 2.36 -2.88
N ALA A 141 11.81 1.41 -2.84
CA ALA A 141 11.66 0.11 -3.50
C ALA A 141 10.42 -0.66 -2.99
N ARG A 142 10.17 -0.65 -1.68
CA ARG A 142 8.98 -1.27 -1.09
C ARG A 142 7.68 -0.63 -1.57
N LYS A 143 7.63 0.71 -1.65
CA LYS A 143 6.45 1.44 -2.16
C LYS A 143 6.16 1.11 -3.62
N VAL A 144 7.20 1.00 -4.44
CA VAL A 144 7.06 0.61 -5.85
C VAL A 144 6.52 -0.81 -5.95
N LEU A 145 7.11 -1.77 -5.23
CA LEU A 145 6.62 -3.16 -5.18
C LEU A 145 5.17 -3.25 -4.71
N GLN A 146 4.80 -2.50 -3.66
CA GLN A 146 3.42 -2.41 -3.17
C GLN A 146 2.46 -1.94 -4.27
N LYS A 147 2.81 -0.86 -4.96
CA LYS A 147 1.99 -0.31 -6.04
C LYS A 147 1.80 -1.33 -7.17
N THR A 148 2.87 -1.99 -7.61
CA THR A 148 2.80 -2.98 -8.70
C THR A 148 1.98 -4.20 -8.30
N VAL A 149 2.11 -4.68 -7.06
CA VAL A 149 1.25 -5.75 -6.51
C VAL A 149 -0.22 -5.33 -6.51
N THR A 150 -0.55 -4.11 -6.08
CA THR A 150 -1.93 -3.60 -6.11
C THR A 150 -2.47 -3.58 -7.53
N LEU A 151 -1.71 -3.05 -8.50
CA LEU A 151 -2.10 -3.02 -9.92
C LEU A 151 -2.33 -4.43 -10.48
N TRP A 152 -1.49 -5.39 -10.11
CA TRP A 152 -1.66 -6.78 -10.53
C TRP A 152 -2.92 -7.41 -9.92
N CYS A 153 -3.18 -7.20 -8.63
CA CYS A 153 -4.41 -7.67 -7.98
C CYS A 153 -5.67 -7.09 -8.63
N GLU A 154 -5.66 -5.79 -8.95
CA GLU A 154 -6.76 -5.12 -9.66
C GLU A 154 -6.99 -5.72 -11.05
N LEU A 155 -5.92 -5.88 -11.84
CA LEU A 155 -5.99 -6.45 -13.18
C LEU A 155 -6.45 -7.92 -13.16
N SER A 156 -5.86 -8.72 -12.28
CA SER A 156 -6.19 -10.15 -12.14
C SER A 156 -7.64 -10.34 -11.71
N SER A 157 -8.12 -9.55 -10.75
CA SER A 157 -9.52 -9.60 -10.32
C SER A 157 -10.47 -9.18 -11.44
N HIS A 158 -10.12 -8.14 -12.20
CA HIS A 158 -10.89 -7.69 -13.35
C HIS A 158 -10.93 -8.75 -14.46
N ASN A 159 -9.79 -9.34 -14.83
CA ASN A 159 -9.72 -10.35 -15.87
C ASN A 159 -10.43 -11.64 -15.47
N ALA A 160 -10.33 -12.05 -14.21
CA ALA A 160 -11.09 -13.18 -13.67
C ALA A 160 -12.60 -12.94 -13.82
N LEU A 161 -13.10 -11.76 -13.44
CA LEU A 161 -14.50 -11.39 -13.60
C LEU A 161 -14.93 -11.38 -15.07
N ILE A 162 -14.14 -10.77 -15.95
CA ILE A 162 -14.42 -10.74 -17.40
C ILE A 162 -14.46 -12.14 -17.99
N ASN A 163 -13.55 -13.04 -17.59
CA ASN A 163 -13.54 -14.41 -18.07
C ASN A 163 -14.78 -15.17 -17.59
N SER A 164 -15.17 -15.04 -16.32
CA SER A 164 -16.43 -15.61 -15.82
C SER A 164 -17.65 -15.05 -16.56
N LEU A 165 -17.68 -13.75 -16.87
CA LEU A 165 -18.75 -13.15 -17.66
C LEU A 165 -18.78 -13.66 -19.11
N LYS A 166 -17.61 -13.89 -19.73
CA LYS A 166 -17.52 -14.49 -21.07
C LYS A 166 -18.04 -15.92 -21.07
N GLU A 167 -17.69 -16.71 -20.07
CA GLU A 167 -18.23 -18.07 -19.91
C GLU A 167 -19.75 -18.02 -19.76
N LEU A 168 -20.27 -17.17 -18.88
CA LEU A 168 -21.70 -16.94 -18.71
C LEU A 168 -22.39 -16.47 -20.00
N SER A 169 -21.73 -15.66 -20.82
CA SER A 169 -22.31 -15.14 -22.06
C SER A 169 -22.67 -16.22 -23.09
N THR A 170 -22.08 -17.41 -22.95
CA THR A 170 -22.40 -18.57 -23.81
C THR A 170 -23.66 -19.32 -23.38
N THR A 171 -24.30 -18.91 -22.28
CA THR A 171 -25.51 -19.55 -21.76
C THR A 171 -26.79 -18.85 -22.26
N ASP A 172 -27.86 -19.64 -22.46
CA ASP A 172 -29.16 -19.14 -22.90
C ASP A 172 -29.78 -18.11 -21.93
N GLY A 173 -29.41 -18.17 -20.64
CA GLY A 173 -29.86 -17.23 -19.62
C GLY A 173 -29.37 -15.79 -19.85
N ILE A 174 -28.13 -15.61 -20.33
CA ILE A 174 -27.61 -14.27 -20.67
C ILE A 174 -28.31 -13.73 -21.92
N ALA A 175 -28.64 -14.59 -22.90
CA ALA A 175 -29.37 -14.16 -24.08
C ALA A 175 -30.75 -13.59 -23.69
N ALA A 176 -31.49 -14.28 -22.81
CA ALA A 176 -32.76 -13.78 -22.28
C ALA A 176 -32.60 -12.45 -21.52
N LEU A 177 -31.59 -12.34 -20.65
CA LEU A 177 -31.30 -11.10 -19.93
C LEU A 177 -31.00 -9.94 -20.88
N SER A 178 -30.18 -10.19 -21.92
CA SER A 178 -29.79 -9.16 -22.90
C SER A 178 -30.97 -8.62 -23.71
N ALA A 179 -32.04 -9.40 -23.88
CA ALA A 179 -33.27 -8.94 -24.52
C ALA A 179 -34.06 -7.95 -23.65
N GLU A 180 -34.01 -8.10 -22.32
CA GLU A 180 -34.75 -7.27 -21.37
C GLU A 180 -34.01 -5.99 -20.96
N VAL A 181 -32.67 -6.01 -20.96
CA VAL A 181 -31.82 -4.87 -20.58
C VAL A 181 -32.16 -3.57 -21.33
N PRO A 182 -32.37 -3.57 -22.67
CA PRO A 182 -32.76 -2.35 -23.40
C PRO A 182 -34.06 -1.72 -22.88
N THR A 183 -35.04 -2.53 -22.47
CA THR A 183 -36.31 -2.06 -21.92
C THR A 183 -36.08 -1.36 -20.58
N LEU A 184 -35.29 -1.97 -19.68
CA LEU A 184 -34.87 -1.36 -18.42
C LEU A 184 -34.13 -0.04 -18.66
N PHE A 185 -33.18 -0.01 -19.59
CA PHE A 185 -32.37 1.17 -19.88
C PHE A 185 -33.20 2.31 -20.45
N LYS A 186 -34.17 2.01 -21.32
CA LYS A 186 -35.12 2.98 -21.85
C LYS A 186 -35.98 3.57 -20.72
N ARG A 187 -36.51 2.74 -19.83
CA ARG A 187 -37.27 3.19 -18.67
C ARG A 187 -36.43 4.10 -17.77
N ILE A 188 -35.22 3.70 -17.39
CA ILE A 188 -34.33 4.53 -16.55
C ILE A 188 -34.02 5.87 -17.21
N LYS A 189 -33.80 5.87 -18.53
CA LYS A 189 -33.61 7.10 -19.29
C LYS A 189 -34.84 8.01 -19.18
N GLU A 190 -36.03 7.49 -19.41
CA GLU A 190 -37.29 8.25 -19.29
C GLU A 190 -37.52 8.74 -17.87
N ASP A 191 -37.30 7.90 -16.86
CA ASP A 191 -37.42 8.25 -15.44
C ASP A 191 -36.44 9.35 -15.04
N THR A 192 -35.21 9.34 -15.58
CA THR A 192 -34.21 10.39 -15.30
C THR A 192 -34.61 11.75 -15.90
N TYR A 193 -35.19 11.77 -17.10
CA TYR A 193 -35.78 12.99 -17.67
C TYR A 193 -37.03 13.46 -16.91
N ASN A 194 -37.68 12.58 -16.16
CA ASN A 194 -38.86 12.88 -15.34
C ASN A 194 -38.51 13.11 -13.86
N ASP A 195 -37.24 13.10 -13.50
CA ASP A 195 -36.78 13.31 -12.13
C ASP A 195 -36.80 14.80 -11.81
N ASP A 196 -37.86 15.24 -11.13
CA ASP A 196 -38.10 16.64 -10.79
C ASP A 196 -36.90 17.25 -10.02
N LEU A 197 -36.29 16.52 -9.09
CA LEU A 197 -35.20 17.04 -8.26
C LEU A 197 -33.92 17.21 -9.08
N PHE A 198 -33.60 16.24 -9.92
CA PHE A 198 -32.41 16.29 -10.77
C PHE A 198 -32.54 17.35 -11.87
N MET A 199 -33.68 17.38 -12.56
CA MET A 199 -33.89 18.27 -13.71
C MET A 199 -34.10 19.72 -13.31
N VAL A 200 -34.70 20.01 -12.14
CA VAL A 200 -34.76 21.38 -11.58
C VAL A 200 -33.36 21.92 -11.29
N GLY A 201 -32.43 21.06 -10.87
CA GLY A 201 -31.01 21.42 -10.70
C GLY A 201 -30.33 21.88 -12.00
N LEU A 202 -30.86 21.48 -13.15
CA LEU A 202 -30.43 21.90 -14.49
C LEU A 202 -31.30 23.05 -15.06
N GLY A 203 -32.22 23.60 -14.27
CA GLY A 203 -33.11 24.69 -14.68
C GLY A 203 -34.36 24.25 -15.46
N PHE A 204 -34.71 22.96 -15.45
CA PHE A 204 -35.89 22.43 -16.14
C PHE A 204 -36.97 21.98 -15.16
N ASP A 205 -38.16 22.56 -15.28
CA ASP A 205 -39.34 22.10 -14.53
C ASP A 205 -40.09 21.03 -15.33
N VAL A 206 -39.84 19.77 -14.97
CA VAL A 206 -40.39 18.59 -15.67
C VAL A 206 -41.75 18.15 -15.11
N SER A 207 -42.27 18.86 -14.09
CA SER A 207 -43.63 18.65 -13.58
C SER A 207 -44.70 19.04 -14.62
N PHE A 208 -44.38 20.00 -15.51
CA PHE A 208 -45.27 20.48 -16.57
C PHE A 208 -45.02 19.86 -17.94
N LYS A 209 -43.79 19.42 -18.24
CA LYS A 209 -43.43 18.75 -19.50
C LYS A 209 -42.58 17.53 -19.19
N ARG A 210 -43.21 16.36 -19.25
CA ARG A 210 -42.57 15.07 -19.01
C ARG A 210 -42.02 14.45 -20.30
N GLY A 211 -40.99 13.63 -20.13
CA GLY A 211 -40.49 12.71 -21.14
C GLY A 211 -39.19 13.15 -21.81
N SER A 212 -38.61 12.22 -22.57
CA SER A 212 -37.30 12.37 -23.22
C SER A 212 -37.24 13.45 -24.31
N ALA A 213 -38.36 14.07 -24.68
CA ALA A 213 -38.41 15.19 -25.61
C ALA A 213 -37.65 16.44 -25.09
N ILE A 214 -37.49 16.56 -23.76
CA ILE A 214 -36.72 17.63 -23.09
C ILE A 214 -35.26 17.62 -23.54
N ALA A 215 -34.72 16.46 -23.96
CA ALA A 215 -33.36 16.34 -24.46
C ALA A 215 -33.01 17.32 -25.59
N SER A 216 -33.99 17.71 -26.41
CA SER A 216 -33.80 18.67 -27.51
C SER A 216 -33.59 20.12 -27.05
N GLN A 217 -33.89 20.42 -25.79
CA GLN A 217 -33.82 21.76 -25.19
C GLN A 217 -32.62 21.93 -24.27
N LEU A 218 -31.90 20.84 -23.97
CA LEU A 218 -30.72 20.86 -23.12
C LEU A 218 -29.55 21.54 -23.83
N SER A 219 -28.75 22.28 -23.08
CA SER A 219 -27.45 22.74 -23.56
C SER A 219 -26.50 21.56 -23.77
N ARG A 220 -25.36 21.79 -24.43
CA ARG A 220 -24.34 20.75 -24.61
C ARG A 220 -23.78 20.23 -23.28
N GLU A 221 -23.60 21.11 -22.30
CA GLU A 221 -23.07 20.76 -20.98
C GLU A 221 -24.10 19.95 -20.17
N ASP A 222 -25.35 20.40 -20.16
CA ASP A 222 -26.44 19.68 -19.48
C ASP A 222 -26.69 18.31 -20.14
N THR A 223 -26.60 18.24 -21.46
CA THR A 223 -26.70 16.97 -22.20
C THR A 223 -25.61 15.99 -21.76
N ILE A 224 -24.38 16.45 -21.55
CA ILE A 224 -23.29 15.61 -21.04
C ILE A 224 -23.62 15.13 -19.63
N GLN A 225 -24.04 16.04 -18.74
CA GLN A 225 -24.37 15.72 -17.35
C GLN A 225 -25.53 14.73 -17.23
N VAL A 226 -26.62 14.95 -17.97
CA VAL A 226 -27.78 14.05 -18.02
C VAL A 226 -27.39 12.67 -18.56
N ASN A 227 -26.57 12.62 -19.61
CA ASN A 227 -26.10 11.33 -20.15
C ASN A 227 -25.18 10.58 -19.18
N HIS A 228 -24.36 11.29 -18.39
CA HIS A 228 -23.58 10.69 -17.31
C HIS A 228 -24.49 10.11 -16.22
N GLU A 229 -25.47 10.89 -15.74
CA GLU A 229 -26.42 10.43 -14.71
C GLU A 229 -27.25 9.23 -15.18
N ILE A 230 -27.76 9.26 -16.42
CA ILE A 230 -28.49 8.12 -17.01
C ILE A 230 -27.60 6.87 -17.03
N ARG A 231 -26.33 7.01 -17.46
CA ARG A 231 -25.38 5.90 -17.53
C ARG A 231 -25.09 5.32 -16.15
N ASP A 232 -24.88 6.19 -15.17
CA ASP A 232 -24.62 5.78 -13.79
C ASP A 232 -25.83 5.01 -13.24
N ARG A 233 -27.05 5.55 -13.35
CA ARG A 233 -28.29 4.86 -12.93
C ARG A 233 -28.50 3.52 -13.63
N GLN A 234 -28.23 3.46 -14.94
CA GLN A 234 -28.37 2.22 -15.73
C GLN A 234 -27.42 1.12 -15.25
N TYR A 235 -26.14 1.46 -15.02
CA TYR A 235 -25.16 0.48 -14.53
C TYR A 235 -25.38 0.10 -13.07
N SER A 236 -25.77 1.05 -12.21
CA SER A 236 -26.13 0.78 -10.82
C SER A 236 -27.31 -0.18 -10.74
N ALA A 237 -28.39 0.08 -11.47
CA ALA A 237 -29.58 -0.78 -11.46
C ALA A 237 -29.27 -2.20 -11.94
N LEU A 238 -28.49 -2.36 -13.01
CA LEU A 238 -28.08 -3.68 -13.48
C LEU A 238 -27.18 -4.39 -12.45
N GLY A 239 -26.22 -3.66 -11.87
CA GLY A 239 -25.32 -4.18 -10.85
C GLY A 239 -26.05 -4.64 -9.59
N GLU A 240 -27.02 -3.86 -9.11
CA GLU A 240 -27.85 -4.20 -7.96
C GLU A 240 -28.73 -5.42 -8.22
N LEU A 241 -29.36 -5.49 -9.40
CA LEU A 241 -30.15 -6.66 -9.80
C LEU A 241 -29.31 -7.93 -9.82
N VAL A 242 -28.12 -7.88 -10.45
CA VAL A 242 -27.20 -9.01 -10.48
C VAL A 242 -26.75 -9.37 -9.06
N ALA A 243 -26.29 -8.40 -8.27
CA ALA A 243 -25.82 -8.60 -6.90
C ALA A 243 -26.90 -9.21 -5.98
N SER A 244 -28.17 -8.85 -6.17
CA SER A 244 -29.29 -9.37 -5.39
C SER A 244 -29.58 -10.86 -5.63
N ILE A 245 -29.19 -11.39 -6.80
CA ILE A 245 -29.44 -12.78 -7.22
C ILE A 245 -28.19 -13.66 -7.06
N LEU A 246 -27.00 -13.06 -6.93
CA LEU A 246 -25.75 -13.81 -6.79
C LEU A 246 -25.81 -14.76 -5.57
N PRO A 247 -25.51 -16.05 -5.76
CA PRO A 247 -25.49 -17.00 -4.65
C PRO A 247 -24.39 -16.63 -3.66
N LYS A 248 -24.66 -16.83 -2.37
CA LYS A 248 -23.63 -16.69 -1.32
C LYS A 248 -22.65 -17.85 -1.40
N VAL A 249 -21.60 -17.68 -2.19
CA VAL A 249 -20.51 -18.64 -2.30
C VAL A 249 -19.38 -18.21 -1.36
N ARG A 250 -18.58 -19.17 -0.87
CA ARG A 250 -17.34 -18.86 -0.14
C ARG A 250 -16.49 -17.94 -1.02
N LYS A 251 -15.99 -16.85 -0.42
CA LYS A 251 -15.08 -15.91 -1.09
C LYS A 251 -13.93 -16.70 -1.72
N VAL A 252 -13.79 -16.59 -3.04
CA VAL A 252 -12.58 -17.04 -3.73
C VAL A 252 -11.44 -16.22 -3.16
N VAL A 253 -10.38 -16.90 -2.73
CA VAL A 253 -9.17 -16.22 -2.26
C VAL A 253 -8.56 -15.51 -3.46
N THR A 254 -8.72 -14.20 -3.52
CA THR A 254 -7.96 -13.38 -4.47
C THR A 254 -6.48 -13.62 -4.22
N PRO A 255 -5.68 -13.92 -5.26
CA PRO A 255 -4.26 -14.11 -5.06
C PRO A 255 -3.69 -12.83 -4.45
N THR A 256 -3.30 -12.92 -3.20
CA THR A 256 -2.69 -11.80 -2.50
C THR A 256 -1.20 -12.04 -2.61
N ALA A 257 -0.50 -11.28 -3.45
CA ALA A 257 0.94 -11.36 -3.48
C ALA A 257 1.44 -10.90 -2.10
N GLN A 258 1.83 -11.85 -1.25
CA GLN A 258 2.30 -11.55 0.09
C GLN A 258 3.61 -10.76 -0.03
N LEU A 259 3.57 -9.54 0.49
CA LEU A 259 4.75 -8.71 0.62
C LEU A 259 5.56 -9.19 1.83
N PRO A 260 6.90 -9.20 1.76
CA PRO A 260 7.72 -9.54 2.91
C PRO A 260 7.42 -8.63 4.11
N GLU A 261 7.55 -9.13 5.33
CA GLU A 261 7.44 -8.31 6.54
C GLU A 261 8.59 -7.29 6.62
N ARG A 262 8.30 -6.11 7.17
CA ARG A 262 9.32 -5.05 7.36
C ARG A 262 10.28 -5.45 8.48
N LEU A 263 11.56 -5.14 8.29
CA LEU A 263 12.54 -5.14 9.37
C LEU A 263 12.33 -3.95 10.30
N SER A 264 12.81 -4.04 11.54
CA SER A 264 12.78 -2.95 12.52
C SER A 264 13.66 -1.75 12.13
N CYS A 265 14.62 -1.94 11.23
CA CYS A 265 15.47 -0.87 10.70
C CYS A 265 14.94 -0.26 9.40
N GLU A 266 13.84 -0.77 8.84
CA GLU A 266 13.18 -0.17 7.69
C GLU A 266 12.35 1.04 8.14
N ALA A 267 12.29 2.05 7.28
CA ALA A 267 11.49 3.24 7.55
C ALA A 267 9.99 2.96 7.44
N ASP A 268 9.22 3.62 8.30
CA ASP A 268 7.77 3.56 8.28
C ASP A 268 7.12 4.50 7.25
N ALA A 269 5.82 4.29 7.01
CA ALA A 269 5.04 5.12 6.09
C ALA A 269 5.02 6.61 6.50
N ASN A 270 5.13 6.89 7.80
CA ASN A 270 5.03 8.22 8.38
C ASN A 270 6.37 8.97 8.43
N GLU A 271 7.50 8.28 8.27
CA GLU A 271 8.84 8.92 8.34
C GLU A 271 9.10 9.84 7.14
N TYR A 272 8.49 9.52 5.99
CA TYR A 272 8.64 10.29 4.76
C TYR A 272 7.29 10.69 4.17
N PRO A 273 6.60 11.69 4.76
CA PRO A 273 5.22 12.02 4.41
C PRO A 273 5.08 12.79 3.10
N SER A 274 6.14 13.49 2.66
CA SER A 274 6.11 14.28 1.42
C SER A 274 7.18 13.84 0.43
N THR A 275 6.81 13.82 -0.85
CA THR A 275 7.74 13.55 -1.96
C THR A 275 8.83 14.61 -2.05
N PHE A 276 8.47 15.88 -1.85
CA PHE A 276 9.44 16.98 -1.84
C PHE A 276 10.45 16.85 -0.69
N GLY A 277 9.97 16.56 0.52
CA GLY A 277 10.84 16.33 1.68
C GLY A 277 11.76 15.12 1.49
N PHE A 278 11.23 14.05 0.92
CA PHE A 278 12.01 12.85 0.58
C PHE A 278 13.14 13.17 -0.41
N SER A 279 12.83 13.82 -1.54
CA SER A 279 13.87 14.17 -2.53
C SER A 279 14.88 15.18 -1.99
N ARG A 280 14.45 16.13 -1.16
CA ARG A 280 15.34 17.09 -0.52
C ARG A 280 16.30 16.38 0.43
N ARG A 281 15.79 15.50 1.30
CA ARG A 281 16.61 14.78 2.27
C ARG A 281 17.63 13.86 1.59
N LEU A 282 17.25 13.19 0.51
CA LEU A 282 18.20 12.42 -0.30
C LEU A 282 19.37 13.27 -0.79
N LYS A 283 19.10 14.46 -1.35
CA LYS A 283 20.16 15.37 -1.82
C LYS A 283 21.05 15.86 -0.67
N GLU A 284 20.47 16.12 0.50
CA GLU A 284 21.23 16.50 1.69
C GLU A 284 22.15 15.35 2.14
N LEU A 285 21.67 14.11 2.14
CA LEU A 285 22.48 12.93 2.47
C LEU A 285 23.59 12.69 1.45
N GLU A 286 23.29 12.78 0.16
CA GLU A 286 24.27 12.64 -0.92
C GLU A 286 25.38 13.70 -0.82
N ALA A 287 25.06 14.92 -0.36
CA ALA A 287 26.06 15.96 -0.10
C ALA A 287 26.93 15.70 1.13
N LEU A 288 26.45 14.90 2.09
CA LEU A 288 27.19 14.50 3.29
C LEU A 288 28.04 13.25 3.08
N MET A 289 27.74 12.46 2.05
CA MET A 289 28.42 11.20 1.74
C MET A 289 29.64 11.44 0.83
N GLU A 290 30.81 10.93 1.24
CA GLU A 290 32.01 10.95 0.38
C GLU A 290 31.87 10.05 -0.86
N TYR A 291 31.03 9.01 -0.76
CA TYR A 291 30.73 8.08 -1.83
C TYR A 291 29.24 7.80 -1.86
N VAL A 292 28.61 8.03 -3.02
CA VAL A 292 27.21 7.70 -3.28
C VAL A 292 27.16 6.45 -4.16
N PRO A 293 26.67 5.30 -3.65
CA PRO A 293 26.54 4.10 -4.46
C PRO A 293 25.55 4.30 -5.60
N ASN A 294 25.89 3.78 -6.78
CA ASN A 294 24.92 3.63 -7.85
C ASN A 294 23.90 2.54 -7.50
N LEU A 295 22.61 2.83 -7.68
CA LEU A 295 21.53 1.89 -7.35
C LEU A 295 21.52 0.66 -8.24
N GLU A 296 21.89 0.79 -9.51
CA GLU A 296 21.93 -0.35 -10.43
C GLU A 296 23.03 -1.35 -10.03
N ASP A 297 24.21 -0.83 -9.68
CA ASP A 297 25.32 -1.63 -9.16
C ASP A 297 24.96 -2.25 -7.80
N LEU A 298 24.18 -1.52 -6.99
CA LEU A 298 23.70 -2.00 -5.71
C LEU A 298 22.66 -3.11 -5.87
N ASP A 299 21.85 -3.11 -6.91
CA ASP A 299 20.84 -4.16 -7.14
C ASP A 299 21.41 -5.37 -7.91
N ALA A 300 22.54 -5.21 -8.62
CA ALA A 300 23.21 -6.26 -9.39
C ALA A 300 24.16 -7.17 -8.56
N ALA A 301 24.52 -6.75 -7.35
CA ALA A 301 25.49 -7.40 -6.46
C ALA A 301 24.83 -8.05 -5.24
#